data_AF-A0A7W4QC45-F1
#
_entry.id   AF-A0A7W4QC45-F1
#
_cell.length_a   1.000
_cell.length_b   1.000
_cell.length_c   1.000
_cell.angle_alpha   90.00
_cell.angle_beta   90.00
_cell.angle_gamma   90.00
#
_symmetry.space_group_name_H-M   'P 1'
#
loop_
_entity.id
_entity.type
_entity.pdbx_description
1 polymer ?
#
loop_
_entity_poly.entity_id
_entity_poly.type
_entity_poly.pdbx_seq_one_letter_code
_entity_poly.pdbx_strand_id
1 'polypeptide(L)'
;MRALGWWGLTLSLAPLVLPQALWTRRTALRLPPAGGEQQGLVGGDFAGEPLRLLVLGESTVAGVGVELLESALAGQLAVALARRLQRPVAWRALGENGITAVQAGERLLPQALQQPVDLAVLVFGVNDTTHLSSLAAWSAALRRLSRPLAAQGARVAFTGVPPIEHFSALPWLLRKLLGLRAGLLDRRLRQVCAEEGAQYQRLQLEFAAEFLAVDGYHPSAQGYRVWAEDLALTLSVA
;
A
#
# COMPACT_ATOMS: atom_id res chain seq x y z
N MET A 1 8.88 0.76 -21.51
CA MET A 1 8.28 2.07 -21.87
C MET A 1 8.77 3.18 -20.95
N ARG A 2 9.00 4.39 -21.48
CA ARG A 2 9.34 5.63 -20.73
C ARG A 2 8.07 6.46 -20.49
N ALA A 3 8.09 7.42 -19.56
CA ALA A 3 6.92 8.23 -19.21
C ALA A 3 6.30 8.97 -20.41
N LEU A 4 7.12 9.57 -21.29
CA LEU A 4 6.64 10.24 -22.50
C LEU A 4 5.93 9.28 -23.46
N GLY A 5 6.45 8.06 -23.62
CA GLY A 5 5.81 7.03 -24.44
C GLY A 5 4.45 6.59 -23.88
N TRP A 6 4.32 6.52 -22.55
CA TRP A 6 3.03 6.24 -21.90
C TRP A 6 2.02 7.35 -22.15
N TRP A 7 2.43 8.63 -22.07
CA TRP A 7 1.55 9.76 -22.38
C TRP A 7 1.11 9.78 -23.84
N GLY A 8 2.02 9.54 -24.79
CA GLY A 8 1.67 9.46 -26.21
C GLY A 8 0.63 8.37 -26.49
N LEU A 9 0.82 7.18 -25.91
CA LEU A 9 -0.14 6.07 -26.00
C LEU A 9 -1.50 6.44 -25.36
N THR A 10 -1.47 6.99 -24.15
CA THR A 10 -2.69 7.32 -23.39
C THR A 10 -3.51 8.41 -24.07
N LEU A 11 -2.87 9.44 -24.62
CA LEU A 11 -3.54 10.51 -25.36
C LEU A 11 -4.15 9.98 -26.67
N SER A 12 -3.44 9.09 -27.37
CA SER A 12 -3.94 8.47 -28.61
C SER A 12 -5.17 7.60 -28.35
N LEU A 13 -5.24 6.95 -27.19
CA LEU A 13 -6.36 6.09 -26.77
C LEU A 13 -7.43 6.83 -25.97
N ALA A 14 -7.25 8.12 -25.67
CA ALA A 14 -8.12 8.90 -24.78
C ALA A 14 -9.61 8.83 -25.15
N PRO A 15 -10.03 8.88 -26.43
CA PRO A 15 -11.44 8.77 -26.80
C PRO A 15 -12.09 7.46 -26.35
N LEU A 16 -11.32 6.38 -26.21
CA LEU A 16 -11.80 5.07 -25.77
C LEU A 16 -11.69 4.90 -24.25
N VAL A 17 -10.59 5.33 -23.65
CA VAL A 17 -10.32 5.06 -22.23
C VAL A 17 -10.96 6.07 -21.29
N LEU A 18 -11.20 7.30 -21.73
CA LEU A 18 -11.84 8.31 -20.89
C LEU A 18 -13.30 7.93 -20.55
N PRO A 19 -14.15 7.52 -21.50
CA PRO A 19 -15.49 7.02 -21.17
C PRO A 19 -15.45 5.80 -20.25
N GLN A 20 -14.52 4.85 -20.48
CA GLN A 20 -14.33 3.69 -19.61
C GLN A 20 -13.96 4.09 -18.18
N ALA A 21 -13.04 5.04 -18.01
CA ALA A 21 -12.62 5.53 -16.70
C ALA A 21 -13.76 6.24 -15.96
N LEU A 22 -14.50 7.11 -16.66
CA LEU A 22 -15.65 7.81 -16.09
C LEU A 22 -16.78 6.85 -15.71
N TRP A 23 -17.08 5.88 -16.56
CA TRP A 23 -18.08 4.85 -16.27
C TRP A 23 -17.66 4.02 -15.05
N THR A 24 -16.43 3.49 -15.04
CA THR A 24 -15.91 2.69 -13.93
C THR A 24 -15.93 3.48 -12.63
N ARG A 25 -15.53 4.76 -12.63
CA ARG A 25 -15.58 5.60 -11.41
C ARG A 25 -17.01 5.82 -10.90
N ARG A 26 -18.00 5.84 -11.79
CA ARG A 26 -19.42 6.01 -11.44
C ARG A 26 -20.06 4.71 -10.95
N THR A 27 -19.66 3.56 -11.48
CA THR A 27 -20.27 2.26 -11.20
C THR A 27 -19.50 1.39 -10.21
N ALA A 28 -18.25 1.75 -9.88
CA ALA A 28 -17.43 1.01 -8.93
C ALA A 28 -18.12 0.92 -7.57
N LEU A 29 -18.25 -0.32 -7.07
CA LEU A 29 -18.70 -0.60 -5.72
C LEU A 29 -17.74 0.07 -4.73
N ARG A 30 -18.30 0.86 -3.81
CA ARG A 30 -17.52 1.52 -2.76
C ARG A 30 -17.71 0.78 -1.45
N LEU A 31 -16.65 0.11 -1.01
CA LEU A 31 -16.62 -0.51 0.30
C LEU A 31 -16.15 0.52 1.34
N PRO A 32 -16.75 0.53 2.55
CA PRO A 32 -16.28 1.39 3.62
C PRO A 32 -14.89 0.94 4.12
N PRO A 33 -14.12 1.83 4.77
CA PRO A 33 -13.00 1.42 5.62
C PRO A 33 -13.44 0.42 6.69
N ALA A 34 -12.50 -0.40 7.15
CA ALA A 34 -12.76 -1.31 8.27
C ALA A 34 -13.03 -0.53 9.56
N GLY A 35 -13.84 -1.10 10.43
CA GLY A 35 -14.02 -0.65 11.80
C GLY A 35 -12.93 -1.20 12.74
N GLY A 36 -13.20 -1.11 14.03
CA GLY A 36 -12.28 -1.53 15.09
C GLY A 36 -11.21 -0.51 15.42
N GLU A 37 -10.33 -0.88 16.34
CA GLU A 37 -9.25 -0.02 16.82
C GLU A 37 -8.17 0.16 15.75
N GLN A 38 -7.62 1.38 15.66
CA GLN A 38 -6.51 1.70 14.73
C GLN A 38 -5.15 1.21 15.23
N GLN A 39 -5.10 0.66 16.44
CA GLN A 39 -3.89 0.17 17.07
C GLN A 39 -4.22 -1.05 17.93
N GLY A 40 -3.23 -1.91 18.13
CA GLY A 40 -3.39 -3.10 18.97
C GLY A 40 -2.05 -3.73 19.34
N LEU A 41 -2.11 -4.75 20.19
CA LEU A 41 -0.97 -5.55 20.60
C LEU A 41 -1.24 -7.01 20.22
N VAL A 42 -0.28 -7.64 19.54
CA VAL A 42 -0.33 -9.05 19.18
C VAL A 42 0.84 -9.79 19.82
N GLY A 43 0.61 -11.01 20.30
CA GLY A 43 1.65 -11.86 20.89
C GLY A 43 2.13 -11.36 22.24
N GLY A 44 1.24 -10.79 23.07
CA GLY A 44 1.58 -10.28 24.41
C GLY A 44 2.03 -11.36 25.40
N ASP A 45 1.86 -12.64 25.03
CA ASP A 45 2.39 -13.83 25.69
C ASP A 45 3.86 -14.11 25.37
N PHE A 46 4.40 -13.53 24.29
CA PHE A 46 5.83 -13.61 23.99
C PHE A 46 6.66 -12.69 24.92
N ALA A 47 7.93 -13.04 25.12
CA ALA A 47 8.84 -12.25 25.92
C ALA A 47 9.42 -11.04 25.15
N GLY A 48 9.84 -10.01 25.89
CA GLY A 48 10.55 -8.84 25.37
C GLY A 48 9.64 -7.62 25.09
N GLU A 49 10.28 -6.47 24.91
CA GLU A 49 9.58 -5.21 24.59
C GLU A 49 8.86 -5.32 23.24
N PRO A 50 7.61 -4.83 23.08
CA PRO A 50 6.91 -4.91 21.80
C PRO A 50 7.65 -4.21 20.66
N LEU A 51 7.69 -4.84 19.48
CA LEU A 51 8.08 -4.15 18.24
C LEU A 51 6.98 -3.16 17.86
N ARG A 52 7.33 -1.88 17.67
CA ARG A 52 6.39 -0.83 17.28
C ARG A 52 6.27 -0.76 15.76
N LEU A 53 5.23 -1.40 15.23
CA LEU A 53 4.90 -1.45 13.82
C LEU A 53 3.95 -0.31 13.44
N LEU A 54 4.34 0.51 12.48
CA LEU A 54 3.45 1.42 11.77
C LEU A 54 3.17 0.90 10.37
N VAL A 55 1.89 0.81 9.99
CA VAL A 55 1.49 0.65 8.59
C VAL A 55 0.78 1.92 8.16
N LEU A 56 1.28 2.58 7.12
CA LEU A 56 0.77 3.87 6.63
C LEU A 56 0.53 3.81 5.13
N GLY A 57 -0.66 4.20 4.67
CA GLY A 57 -1.03 3.97 3.28
C GLY A 57 -2.42 4.41 2.87
N GLU A 58 -2.92 3.75 1.84
CA GLU A 58 -4.20 4.04 1.20
C GLU A 58 -5.37 3.19 1.74
N SER A 59 -6.28 2.75 0.86
CA SER A 59 -7.46 1.97 1.22
C SER A 59 -7.16 0.63 1.87
N THR A 60 -6.06 -0.01 1.48
CA THR A 60 -5.63 -1.30 2.03
C THR A 60 -5.18 -1.22 3.48
N VAL A 61 -4.62 -0.07 3.88
CA VAL A 61 -4.26 0.23 5.27
C VAL A 61 -5.48 0.69 6.06
N ALA A 62 -6.43 1.36 5.40
CA ALA A 62 -7.74 1.66 5.97
C ALA A 62 -8.64 0.41 6.12
N GLY A 63 -8.18 -0.76 5.69
CA GLY A 63 -8.88 -2.05 5.83
C GLY A 63 -10.08 -2.22 4.91
N VAL A 64 -10.14 -1.49 3.79
CA VAL A 64 -11.22 -1.69 2.81
C VAL A 64 -11.21 -3.14 2.32
N GLY A 65 -12.37 -3.80 2.35
CA GLY A 65 -12.52 -5.22 1.99
C GLY A 65 -12.68 -6.18 3.18
N VAL A 66 -12.50 -5.69 4.42
CA VAL A 66 -12.76 -6.44 5.66
C VAL A 66 -13.55 -5.60 6.67
N GLU A 67 -14.15 -6.26 7.66
CA GLU A 67 -14.95 -5.57 8.68
C GLU A 67 -14.11 -4.89 9.75
N LEU A 68 -12.96 -5.47 10.14
CA LEU A 68 -12.12 -5.01 11.24
C LEU A 68 -10.65 -4.83 10.81
N LEU A 69 -9.98 -3.80 11.32
CA LEU A 69 -8.57 -3.50 11.00
C LEU A 69 -7.59 -4.61 11.42
N GLU A 70 -7.94 -5.41 12.43
CA GLU A 70 -7.16 -6.59 12.83
C GLU A 70 -7.11 -7.66 11.71
N SER A 71 -8.13 -7.71 10.86
CA SER A 71 -8.22 -8.58 9.69
C SER A 71 -7.60 -7.95 8.43
N ALA A 72 -7.25 -6.66 8.50
CA ALA A 72 -6.59 -5.94 7.42
C ALA A 72 -5.06 -6.14 7.47
N LEU A 73 -4.36 -5.51 6.52
CA LEU A 73 -2.92 -5.66 6.37
C LEU A 73 -2.14 -5.40 7.67
N ALA A 74 -2.48 -4.36 8.43
CA ALA A 74 -1.73 -3.98 9.63
C ALA A 74 -1.82 -5.03 10.75
N GLY A 75 -3.03 -5.49 11.07
CA GLY A 75 -3.24 -6.52 12.07
C GLY A 75 -2.66 -7.87 11.65
N GLN A 76 -2.87 -8.28 10.40
CA GLN A 76 -2.32 -9.54 9.90
C GLN A 76 -0.79 -9.52 9.84
N LEU A 77 -0.18 -8.38 9.47
CA LEU A 77 1.27 -8.23 9.49
C LEU A 77 1.83 -8.29 10.92
N ALA A 78 1.13 -7.70 11.88
CA ALA A 78 1.50 -7.80 13.28
C ALA A 78 1.49 -9.25 13.78
N VAL A 79 0.45 -10.02 13.42
CA VAL A 79 0.35 -11.46 13.71
C VAL A 79 1.51 -12.24 13.10
N ALA A 80 1.79 -12.02 11.81
CA ALA A 80 2.84 -12.73 11.10
C ALA A 80 4.23 -12.41 11.66
N LEU A 81 4.51 -11.13 11.96
CA LEU A 81 5.77 -10.70 12.58
C LEU A 81 5.92 -11.22 14.01
N ALA A 82 4.86 -11.17 14.83
CA ALA A 82 4.91 -11.66 16.21
C ALA A 82 5.27 -13.15 16.25
N ARG A 83 4.64 -13.95 15.37
CA ARG A 83 4.97 -15.37 15.21
C ARG A 83 6.39 -15.59 14.73
N ARG A 84 6.84 -14.85 13.70
CA ARG A 84 8.20 -15.02 13.14
C ARG A 84 9.29 -14.65 14.14
N LEU A 85 9.07 -13.57 14.90
CA LEU A 85 10.06 -13.02 15.82
C LEU A 85 9.97 -13.61 17.23
N GLN A 86 8.88 -14.33 17.55
CA GLN A 86 8.56 -14.77 18.92
C GLN A 86 8.65 -13.60 19.91
N ARG A 87 8.08 -12.45 19.51
CA ARG A 87 8.15 -11.16 20.20
C ARG A 87 6.81 -10.44 20.08
N PRO A 88 6.34 -9.71 21.10
CA PRO A 88 5.11 -8.92 20.96
C PRO A 88 5.25 -7.86 19.86
N VAL A 89 4.14 -7.53 19.18
CA VAL A 89 4.09 -6.47 18.17
C VAL A 89 2.96 -5.52 18.49
N ALA A 90 3.31 -4.29 18.84
CA ALA A 90 2.38 -3.18 18.97
C ALA A 90 2.22 -2.52 17.60
N TRP A 91 1.05 -2.68 16.99
CA TRP A 91 0.78 -2.19 15.64
C TRP A 91 -0.13 -0.97 15.65
N ARG A 92 0.03 -0.13 14.63
CA ARG A 92 -0.82 1.02 14.36
C ARG A 92 -1.03 1.17 12.86
N ALA A 93 -2.29 1.37 12.45
CA ALA A 93 -2.70 1.55 11.06
C ALA A 93 -3.12 3.01 10.83
N LEU A 94 -2.44 3.69 9.90
CA LEU A 94 -2.80 5.04 9.45
C LEU A 94 -3.08 4.98 7.95
N GLY A 95 -4.32 4.65 7.61
CA GLY A 95 -4.79 4.53 6.23
C GLY A 95 -5.89 5.53 5.93
N GLU A 96 -5.89 6.08 4.72
CA GLU A 96 -7.01 6.87 4.22
C GLU A 96 -7.39 6.41 2.81
N ASN A 97 -8.67 6.12 2.61
CA ASN A 97 -9.18 5.69 1.31
C ASN A 97 -9.03 6.81 0.26
N GLY A 98 -8.46 6.49 -0.91
CA GLY A 98 -8.28 7.44 -2.03
C GLY A 98 -7.10 8.42 -1.88
N ILE A 99 -6.30 8.31 -0.82
CA ILE A 99 -5.17 9.22 -0.61
C ILE A 99 -4.01 8.94 -1.57
N THR A 100 -3.39 10.00 -2.08
CA THR A 100 -2.11 9.92 -2.80
C THR A 100 -0.93 10.06 -1.83
N ALA A 101 0.27 9.61 -2.21
CA ALA A 101 1.45 9.72 -1.34
C ALA A 101 1.78 11.18 -0.94
N VAL A 102 1.52 12.16 -1.83
CA VAL A 102 1.70 13.59 -1.52
C VAL A 102 0.79 13.99 -0.35
N GLN A 103 -0.49 13.69 -0.47
CA GLN A 103 -1.50 14.00 0.54
C GLN A 103 -1.25 13.24 1.85
N ALA A 104 -0.74 12.01 1.78
CA ALA A 104 -0.38 11.23 2.98
C ALA A 104 0.76 11.89 3.75
N GLY A 105 1.74 12.48 3.05
CA GLY A 105 2.82 13.26 3.66
C GLY A 105 2.33 14.54 4.36
N GLU A 106 1.12 15.00 4.05
CA GLU A 106 0.50 16.19 4.66
C GLU A 106 -0.44 15.84 5.80
N ARG A 107 -1.23 14.78 5.63
CA ARG A 107 -2.35 14.46 6.53
C ARG A 107 -2.06 13.32 7.49
N LEU A 108 -1.32 12.30 7.06
CA LEU A 108 -1.09 11.08 7.85
C LEU A 108 0.28 11.09 8.54
N LEU A 109 1.32 11.55 7.84
CA LEU A 109 2.68 11.57 8.37
C LEU A 109 2.81 12.38 9.68
N PRO A 110 2.18 13.56 9.86
CA PRO A 110 2.25 14.26 11.13
C PRO A 110 1.71 13.45 12.31
N GLN A 111 0.69 12.61 12.09
CA GLN A 111 0.11 11.73 13.11
C GLN A 111 1.04 10.54 13.40
N ALA A 112 1.67 9.99 12.35
CA ALA A 112 2.64 8.91 12.48
C ALA A 112 3.81 9.30 13.39
N LEU A 113 4.33 10.52 13.22
CA LEU A 113 5.51 11.03 13.93
C LEU A 113 5.26 11.38 15.41
N GLN A 114 4.01 11.32 15.90
CA GLN A 114 3.68 11.60 17.31
C GLN A 114 4.10 10.49 18.28
N GLN A 115 4.39 9.29 17.76
CA GLN A 115 4.79 8.15 18.57
C GLN A 115 6.01 7.50 17.92
N PRO A 116 6.91 6.90 18.71
CA PRO A 116 8.07 6.24 18.19
C PRO A 116 7.70 4.97 17.40
N VAL A 117 8.47 4.70 16.36
CA VAL A 117 8.24 3.59 15.41
C VAL A 117 9.55 2.83 15.22
N ASP A 118 9.51 1.51 15.29
CA ASP A 118 10.68 0.67 15.01
C ASP A 118 10.69 0.21 13.55
N LEU A 119 9.51 -0.11 13.01
CA LEU A 119 9.31 -0.52 11.63
C LEU A 119 8.10 0.22 11.04
N ALA A 120 8.33 0.93 9.93
CA ALA A 120 7.29 1.57 9.15
C ALA A 120 7.13 0.87 7.79
N VAL A 121 5.93 0.38 7.50
CA VAL A 121 5.55 -0.21 6.21
C VAL A 121 4.62 0.76 5.48
N LEU A 122 5.08 1.25 4.34
CA LEU A 122 4.42 2.27 3.54
C LEU A 122 3.76 1.63 2.31
N VAL A 123 2.45 1.83 2.16
CA VAL A 123 1.62 1.13 1.17
C VAL A 123 0.93 2.15 0.27
N PHE A 124 1.51 2.37 -0.92
CA PHE A 124 1.04 3.38 -1.86
C PHE A 124 1.23 2.94 -3.30
N GLY A 125 0.46 3.55 -4.19
CA GLY A 125 0.76 3.61 -5.61
C GLY A 125 -0.46 3.35 -6.49
N VAL A 126 -1.53 2.76 -5.96
CA VAL A 126 -2.76 2.59 -6.72
C VAL A 126 -3.39 3.94 -7.00
N ASN A 127 -3.60 4.77 -5.97
CA ASN A 127 -4.18 6.09 -6.14
C ASN A 127 -3.27 7.04 -6.92
N ASP A 128 -1.96 7.00 -6.73
CA ASP A 128 -1.02 7.78 -7.55
C ASP A 128 -1.03 7.35 -9.03
N THR A 129 -1.29 6.07 -9.29
CA THR A 129 -1.48 5.56 -10.65
C THR A 129 -2.77 6.09 -11.25
N THR A 130 -3.90 6.01 -10.55
CA THR A 130 -5.22 6.41 -11.07
C THR A 130 -5.41 7.94 -11.13
N HIS A 131 -4.82 8.70 -10.20
CA HIS A 131 -4.82 10.17 -10.17
C HIS A 131 -3.78 10.80 -11.09
N LEU A 132 -3.00 9.99 -11.78
CA LEU A 132 -1.98 10.43 -12.74
C LEU A 132 -0.86 11.30 -12.12
N SER A 133 -0.48 11.06 -10.86
CA SER A 133 0.64 11.73 -10.18
C SER A 133 1.92 11.73 -11.02
N SER A 134 2.59 12.86 -11.18
CA SER A 134 3.86 12.89 -11.94
C SER A 134 4.94 12.04 -11.25
N LEU A 135 5.87 11.46 -12.02
CA LEU A 135 6.97 10.68 -11.42
C LEU A 135 7.85 11.53 -10.48
N ALA A 136 7.97 12.83 -10.75
CA ALA A 136 8.66 13.77 -9.88
C ALA A 136 7.93 13.94 -8.54
N ALA A 137 6.62 14.21 -8.57
CA ALA A 137 5.79 14.33 -7.38
C ALA A 137 5.76 13.03 -6.56
N TRP A 138 5.61 11.89 -7.24
CA TRP A 138 5.70 10.56 -6.63
C TRP A 138 7.02 10.38 -5.88
N SER A 139 8.15 10.67 -6.53
CA SER A 139 9.47 10.53 -5.91
C SER A 139 9.69 11.47 -4.73
N ALA A 140 9.20 12.70 -4.83
CA ALA A 140 9.28 13.67 -3.75
C ALA A 140 8.43 13.23 -2.55
N ALA A 141 7.23 12.73 -2.81
CA ALA A 141 6.32 12.22 -1.78
C ALA A 141 6.90 11.01 -1.04
N LEU A 142 7.46 10.03 -1.76
CA LEU A 142 8.11 8.87 -1.15
C LEU A 142 9.22 9.28 -0.18
N ARG A 143 10.09 10.22 -0.57
CA ARG A 143 11.15 10.75 0.29
C ARG A 143 10.61 11.55 1.47
N ARG A 144 9.57 12.35 1.25
CA ARG A 144 8.89 13.11 2.30
C ARG A 144 8.29 12.19 3.36
N LEU A 145 7.78 11.03 2.96
CA LEU A 145 7.25 10.01 3.85
C LEU A 145 8.37 9.24 4.59
N SER A 146 9.41 8.79 3.88
CA SER A 146 10.43 7.92 4.47
C SER A 146 11.42 8.64 5.38
N ARG A 147 11.93 9.81 4.97
CA ARG A 147 13.04 10.47 5.67
C ARG A 147 12.73 10.80 7.14
N PRO A 148 11.57 11.37 7.49
CA PRO A 148 11.27 11.69 8.89
C PRO A 148 11.15 10.45 9.77
N LEU A 149 10.59 9.36 9.24
CA LEU A 149 10.50 8.08 9.95
C LEU A 149 11.90 7.49 10.18
N ALA A 150 12.73 7.46 9.13
CA ALA A 150 14.13 7.02 9.24
C ALA A 150 14.94 7.88 10.22
N ALA A 151 14.72 9.20 10.24
CA ALA A 151 15.38 10.11 11.17
C ALA A 151 15.00 9.87 12.65
N GLN A 152 13.82 9.29 12.92
CA GLN A 152 13.43 8.82 14.25
C GLN A 152 14.03 7.44 14.61
N GLY A 153 14.83 6.84 13.73
CA GLY A 153 15.42 5.52 13.89
C GLY A 153 14.54 4.37 13.37
N ALA A 154 13.39 4.67 12.75
CA ALA A 154 12.53 3.63 12.19
C ALA A 154 13.14 3.01 10.95
N ARG A 155 13.01 1.70 10.82
CA ARG A 155 13.28 1.01 9.56
C ARG A 155 12.11 1.24 8.62
N VAL A 156 12.38 1.72 7.41
CA VAL A 156 11.33 2.03 6.44
C VAL A 156 11.30 0.98 5.34
N ALA A 157 10.12 0.46 5.06
CA ALA A 157 9.84 -0.43 3.95
C ALA A 157 8.68 0.12 3.13
N PHE A 158 8.76 -0.05 1.81
CA PHE A 158 7.65 0.22 0.90
C PHE A 158 7.17 -1.08 0.28
N THR A 159 5.85 -1.23 0.17
CA THR A 159 5.28 -2.28 -0.68
C THR A 159 5.32 -1.84 -2.13
N GLY A 160 5.59 -2.75 -3.05
CA GLY A 160 5.55 -2.48 -4.48
C GLY A 160 4.17 -2.04 -4.94
N VAL A 161 4.14 -1.23 -6.00
CA VAL A 161 2.86 -0.83 -6.60
C VAL A 161 2.24 -2.08 -7.24
N PRO A 162 0.99 -2.44 -6.92
CA PRO A 162 0.38 -3.65 -7.44
C PRO A 162 0.24 -3.58 -8.97
N PRO A 163 0.31 -4.73 -9.66
CA PRO A 163 0.09 -4.80 -11.09
C PRO A 163 -1.41 -4.67 -11.41
N ILE A 164 -1.86 -3.42 -11.57
CA ILE A 164 -3.27 -3.04 -11.80
C ILE A 164 -3.89 -3.74 -13.01
N GLU A 165 -3.10 -4.22 -13.97
CA GLU A 165 -3.57 -4.98 -15.12
C GLU A 165 -4.33 -6.27 -14.75
N HIS A 166 -4.18 -6.76 -13.52
CA HIS A 166 -4.90 -7.93 -13.01
C HIS A 166 -6.24 -7.61 -12.35
N PHE A 167 -6.55 -6.33 -12.10
CA PHE A 167 -7.79 -5.95 -11.42
C PHE A 167 -8.96 -6.15 -12.38
N SER A 168 -9.84 -7.11 -12.07
CA SER A 168 -10.95 -7.50 -12.94
C SER A 168 -12.08 -6.48 -12.96
N ALA A 169 -12.18 -5.64 -11.92
CA ALA A 169 -13.15 -4.55 -11.84
C ALA A 169 -12.95 -3.46 -12.92
N LEU A 170 -11.76 -3.40 -13.54
CA LEU A 170 -11.42 -2.40 -14.55
C LEU A 170 -11.59 -2.97 -15.97
N PRO A 171 -12.17 -2.20 -16.92
CA PRO A 171 -12.22 -2.59 -18.34
C PRO A 171 -10.83 -2.92 -18.89
N TRP A 172 -10.76 -3.91 -19.80
CA TRP A 172 -9.49 -4.49 -20.26
C TRP A 172 -8.48 -3.45 -20.74
N LEU A 173 -8.90 -2.50 -21.57
CA LEU A 173 -7.98 -1.48 -22.11
C LEU A 173 -7.50 -0.53 -21.02
N LEU A 174 -8.42 -0.07 -20.16
CA LEU A 174 -8.10 0.80 -19.03
C LEU A 174 -7.11 0.14 -18.07
N ARG A 175 -7.33 -1.11 -17.66
CA ARG A 175 -6.42 -1.81 -16.74
C ARG A 175 -5.05 -2.06 -17.36
N LYS A 176 -4.96 -2.30 -18.68
CA LYS A 176 -3.65 -2.43 -19.35
C LYS A 176 -2.87 -1.11 -19.35
N LEU A 177 -3.51 0.02 -19.63
CA LEU A 177 -2.85 1.32 -19.56
C LEU A 177 -2.43 1.70 -18.14
N LEU A 178 -3.28 1.45 -17.15
CA LEU A 178 -2.98 1.69 -15.75
C LEU A 178 -1.89 0.73 -15.23
N GLY A 179 -1.86 -0.53 -15.66
CA GLY A 179 -0.79 -1.46 -15.33
C GLY A 179 0.58 -1.01 -15.84
N LEU A 180 0.65 -0.54 -17.09
CA LEU A 180 1.88 0.04 -17.64
C LEU A 180 2.34 1.28 -16.85
N ARG A 181 1.38 2.05 -16.33
CA ARG A 181 1.66 3.21 -15.48
C ARG A 181 2.13 2.80 -14.09
N ALA A 182 1.46 1.83 -13.46
CA ALA A 182 1.87 1.25 -12.18
C ALA A 182 3.32 0.74 -12.28
N GLY A 183 3.70 0.07 -13.37
CA GLY A 183 5.07 -0.35 -13.62
C GLY A 183 6.07 0.80 -13.84
N LEU A 184 5.64 2.01 -14.20
CA LEU A 184 6.50 3.21 -14.18
C LEU A 184 6.71 3.71 -12.75
N LEU A 185 5.64 3.80 -11.96
CA LEU A 185 5.70 4.24 -10.56
C LEU A 185 6.51 3.26 -9.70
N ASP A 186 6.30 1.95 -9.88
CA ASP A 186 7.01 0.89 -9.14
C ASP A 186 8.50 0.89 -9.44
N ARG A 187 8.90 1.04 -10.71
CA ARG A 187 10.32 1.19 -11.07
C ARG A 187 10.94 2.41 -10.39
N ARG A 188 10.20 3.52 -10.33
CA ARG A 188 10.68 4.72 -9.65
C ARG A 188 10.72 4.56 -8.14
N LEU A 189 9.75 3.85 -7.56
CA LEU A 189 9.73 3.48 -6.15
C LEU A 189 10.97 2.67 -5.78
N ARG A 190 11.30 1.60 -6.52
CA ARG A 190 12.52 0.81 -6.31
C ARG A 190 13.79 1.66 -6.31
N GLN A 191 13.88 2.61 -7.25
CA GLN A 191 15.01 3.52 -7.32
C GLN A 191 15.09 4.42 -6.07
N VAL A 192 13.97 5.01 -5.64
CA VAL A 192 13.94 5.83 -4.41
C VAL A 192 14.29 4.98 -3.18
N CYS A 193 13.79 3.74 -3.08
CA CYS A 193 14.16 2.84 -1.99
C CYS A 193 15.68 2.63 -1.93
N ALA A 194 16.32 2.37 -3.07
CA ALA A 194 17.78 2.20 -3.13
C ALA A 194 18.54 3.49 -2.76
N GLU A 195 18.06 4.66 -3.21
CA GLU A 195 18.67 5.96 -2.90
C GLU A 195 18.54 6.35 -1.42
N GLU A 196 17.44 5.98 -0.76
CA GLU A 196 17.12 6.36 0.62
C GLU A 196 17.47 5.25 1.64
N GLY A 197 18.04 4.13 1.20
CA GLY A 197 18.32 2.97 2.06
C GLY A 197 17.07 2.29 2.64
N ALA A 198 15.89 2.52 2.04
CA ALA A 198 14.63 1.89 2.45
C ALA A 198 14.47 0.51 1.81
N GLN A 199 13.73 -0.38 2.47
CA GLN A 199 13.43 -1.70 1.92
C GLN A 199 12.35 -1.59 0.84
N TYR A 200 12.54 -2.29 -0.27
CA TYR A 200 11.49 -2.48 -1.28
C TYR A 200 10.95 -3.91 -1.16
N GLN A 201 9.66 -4.03 -0.91
CA GLN A 201 8.97 -5.31 -0.78
C GLN A 201 8.09 -5.56 -2.00
N ARG A 202 8.53 -6.47 -2.86
CA ARG A 202 7.76 -6.83 -4.05
C ARG A 202 6.43 -7.45 -3.62
N LEU A 203 5.32 -6.93 -4.15
CA LEU A 203 4.03 -7.57 -3.94
C LEU A 203 3.96 -8.87 -4.74
N GLN A 204 3.93 -10.01 -4.05
CA GLN A 204 3.71 -11.34 -4.64
C GLN A 204 2.32 -11.87 -4.26
N LEU A 205 1.28 -11.10 -4.57
CA LEU A 205 -0.10 -11.56 -4.40
C LEU A 205 -0.59 -12.17 -5.70
N GLU A 206 -1.12 -13.39 -5.64
CA GLU A 206 -1.94 -13.90 -6.73
C GLU A 206 -3.26 -13.11 -6.78
N PHE A 207 -3.63 -12.64 -7.98
CA PHE A 207 -4.90 -11.94 -8.18
C PHE A 207 -6.01 -12.94 -8.54
N ALA A 208 -6.16 -13.96 -7.69
CA ALA A 208 -7.24 -14.93 -7.75
C ALA A 208 -8.50 -14.38 -7.05
N ALA A 209 -9.68 -14.87 -7.44
CA ALA A 209 -10.96 -14.37 -6.92
C ALA A 209 -11.07 -14.48 -5.39
N GLU A 210 -10.50 -15.54 -4.80
CA GLU A 210 -10.48 -15.77 -3.35
C GLU A 210 -9.65 -14.74 -2.55
N PHE A 211 -8.67 -14.10 -3.19
CA PHE A 211 -7.84 -13.06 -2.57
C PHE A 211 -8.39 -11.66 -2.74
N LEU A 212 -9.52 -11.51 -3.43
CA LEU A 212 -10.18 -10.23 -3.67
C LEU A 212 -11.51 -10.15 -2.90
N ALA A 213 -11.83 -8.96 -2.43
CA ALA A 213 -13.11 -8.63 -1.86
C ALA A 213 -14.20 -8.63 -2.95
N VAL A 214 -15.46 -8.45 -2.53
CA VAL A 214 -16.64 -8.46 -3.42
C VAL A 214 -16.60 -7.39 -4.51
N ASP A 215 -15.75 -6.38 -4.39
CA ASP A 215 -15.54 -5.35 -5.40
C ASP A 215 -14.56 -5.76 -6.51
N GLY A 216 -13.88 -6.91 -6.38
CA GLY A 216 -12.88 -7.40 -7.34
C GLY A 216 -11.65 -6.51 -7.43
N TYR A 217 -11.39 -5.69 -6.39
CA TYR A 217 -10.36 -4.66 -6.39
C TYR A 217 -9.50 -4.71 -5.12
N HIS A 218 -10.14 -4.67 -3.94
CA HIS A 218 -9.42 -4.71 -2.67
C HIS A 218 -9.14 -6.15 -2.24
N PRO A 219 -8.10 -6.40 -1.40
CA PRO A 219 -7.87 -7.72 -0.84
C PRO A 219 -9.04 -8.19 0.03
N SER A 220 -9.35 -9.49 -0.03
CA SER A 220 -10.18 -10.16 0.98
C SER A 220 -9.39 -10.35 2.28
N ALA A 221 -10.02 -10.80 3.36
CA ALA A 221 -9.32 -11.18 4.58
C ALA A 221 -8.20 -12.22 4.33
N GLN A 222 -8.45 -13.18 3.43
CA GLN A 222 -7.44 -14.15 3.02
C GLN A 222 -6.32 -13.48 2.21
N GLY A 223 -6.65 -12.57 1.30
CA GLY A 223 -5.66 -11.78 0.55
C GLY A 223 -4.75 -10.95 1.46
N TYR A 224 -5.31 -10.27 2.46
CA TYR A 224 -4.52 -9.53 3.46
C TYR A 224 -3.60 -10.43 4.25
N ARG A 225 -4.08 -11.61 4.69
CA ARG A 225 -3.26 -12.56 5.44
C ARG A 225 -2.07 -13.07 4.63
N VAL A 226 -2.30 -13.51 3.39
CA VAL A 226 -1.24 -14.00 2.50
C VAL A 226 -0.21 -12.90 2.22
N TRP A 227 -0.68 -11.68 1.96
CA TRP A 227 0.23 -10.54 1.75
C TRP A 227 1.05 -10.22 3.01
N ALA A 228 0.42 -10.22 4.18
CA ALA A 228 1.10 -9.99 5.44
C ALA A 228 2.16 -11.07 5.75
N GLU A 229 1.86 -12.34 5.45
CA GLU A 229 2.80 -13.45 5.62
C GLU A 229 4.03 -13.30 4.70
N ASP A 230 3.84 -12.96 3.42
CA ASP A 230 4.94 -12.69 2.48
C ASP A 230 5.82 -11.53 2.94
N LEU A 231 5.20 -10.40 3.33
CA LEU A 231 5.93 -9.25 3.89
C LEU A 231 6.70 -9.63 5.14
N ALA A 232 6.08 -10.37 6.06
CA ALA A 232 6.74 -10.77 7.29
C ALA A 232 7.97 -11.64 7.02
N LEU A 233 7.99 -12.45 5.96
CA LEU A 233 9.15 -13.26 5.59
C LEU A 233 10.31 -12.42 5.05
N THR A 234 10.03 -11.38 4.27
CA THR A 234 11.06 -10.61 3.55
C THR A 234 11.50 -9.33 4.26
N LEU A 235 10.71 -8.81 5.21
CA LEU A 235 11.07 -7.64 5.99
C LEU A 235 12.26 -7.93 6.90
N SER A 236 13.27 -7.07 6.85
CA SER A 236 14.36 -7.06 7.81
C SER A 236 13.99 -6.18 9.01
N VAL A 237 14.09 -6.74 10.22
CA VAL A 237 13.64 -6.15 11.50
C VAL A 237 14.72 -6.08 12.57
N ALA A 238 15.88 -6.73 12.37
CA ALA A 238 17.10 -6.66 13.19
C ALA A 238 18.12 -5.66 12.65
#